data_AF-A0A914RI45-F1
#
_entry.id   AF-A0A914RI45-F1
#
_cell.length_a   1.000
_cell.length_b   1.000
_cell.length_c   1.000
_cell.angle_alpha   90.00
_cell.angle_beta   90.00
_cell.angle_gamma   90.00
#
_symmetry.space_group_name_H-M   'P 1'
#
loop_
_entity.id
_entity.type
_entity.pdbx_description
1 polymer ?
#
loop_
_entity_poly.entity_id
_entity_poly.type
_entity_poly.pdbx_seq_one_letter_code
_entity_poly.pdbx_strand_id
1 'polypeptide(L)'
;MLEYARKSLERSLMAQVYVLALYPNGDADQCRDNVFHRSLRKLAQRFHGECPWPSAQAEIAIINAYKSPRDKMACVVRCCETIENLISLTAERGAASADDITPVLVYVLIQANPQALLSNIQYINGFHGNRMEGAEAYWWTQFTSAVEFIKTLLNRHHF
;
A
#
# COMPACT_ATOMS: atom_id res chain seq x y z
N MET A 1 11.59 -20.39 -16.75
CA MET A 1 10.43 -20.69 -17.64
C MET A 1 9.14 -20.91 -16.85
N LEU A 2 9.12 -21.79 -15.82
CA LEU A 2 7.93 -22.05 -14.98
C LEU A 2 7.39 -20.82 -14.24
N GLU A 3 8.26 -20.00 -13.61
CA GLU A 3 7.80 -18.79 -12.92
C GLU A 3 7.15 -17.76 -13.84
N TYR A 4 7.70 -17.59 -15.05
CA TYR A 4 7.17 -16.69 -16.05
C TYR A 4 5.79 -17.14 -16.54
N ALA A 5 5.63 -18.45 -16.78
CA ALA A 5 4.34 -19.04 -17.13
C ALA A 5 3.32 -18.84 -16.00
N ARG A 6 3.69 -19.11 -14.75
CA ARG A 6 2.83 -18.90 -13.58
C ARG A 6 2.39 -17.44 -13.46
N LYS A 7 3.34 -16.50 -13.62
CA LYS A 7 3.06 -15.06 -13.57
C LYS A 7 2.11 -14.63 -14.69
N SER A 8 2.31 -15.13 -15.91
CA SER A 8 1.47 -14.81 -17.07
C SER A 8 0.04 -15.35 -16.89
N LEU A 9 -0.09 -16.60 -16.41
CA LEU A 9 -1.39 -17.21 -16.12
C LEU A 9 -2.14 -16.45 -15.01
N GLU A 10 -1.47 -16.09 -13.92
CA GLU A 10 -2.08 -15.31 -12.83
C GLU A 10 -2.61 -13.97 -13.33
N ARG A 11 -1.83 -13.24 -14.14
CA ARG A 11 -2.27 -11.97 -14.74
C ARG A 11 -3.50 -12.15 -15.62
N SER A 12 -3.51 -13.16 -16.49
CA SER A 12 -4.65 -13.43 -17.37
C SER A 12 -5.91 -13.82 -16.60
N LEU A 13 -5.79 -14.69 -15.60
CA LEU A 13 -6.92 -15.10 -14.75
C LEU A 13 -7.46 -13.91 -13.96
N MET A 14 -6.58 -13.19 -13.26
CA MET A 14 -7.00 -12.05 -12.44
C MET A 14 -7.58 -10.93 -13.30
N ALA A 15 -7.14 -10.76 -14.55
CA ALA A 15 -7.74 -9.78 -15.45
C ALA A 15 -9.23 -10.00 -15.71
N GLN A 16 -9.69 -11.26 -15.69
CA GLN A 16 -11.09 -11.63 -15.94
C GLN A 16 -11.98 -11.49 -14.71
N VAL A 17 -11.46 -11.82 -13.52
CA VAL A 17 -12.26 -11.84 -12.27
C VAL A 17 -12.03 -10.62 -11.38
N TYR A 18 -11.19 -9.67 -11.80
CA TYR A 18 -10.63 -8.61 -10.94
C TYR A 18 -11.67 -7.85 -10.12
N VAL A 19 -12.77 -7.41 -10.73
CA VAL A 19 -13.77 -6.56 -10.06
C VAL A 19 -14.44 -7.31 -8.91
N LEU A 20 -14.87 -8.56 -9.18
CA LEU A 20 -15.50 -9.42 -8.17
C LEU A 20 -14.51 -9.85 -7.10
N ALA A 21 -13.25 -10.08 -7.48
CA ALA A 21 -12.21 -10.50 -6.56
C ALA A 21 -11.73 -9.36 -5.66
N LEU A 22 -11.67 -8.13 -6.17
CA LEU A 22 -11.30 -6.93 -5.39
C LEU A 22 -12.43 -6.49 -4.45
N TYR A 23 -13.69 -6.59 -4.89
CA TYR A 23 -14.87 -6.21 -4.12
C TYR A 23 -15.81 -7.41 -3.92
N PRO A 24 -15.43 -8.41 -3.10
CA PRO A 24 -16.26 -9.60 -2.89
C PRO A 24 -17.63 -9.27 -2.26
N ASN A 25 -17.74 -8.18 -1.50
CA ASN A 25 -19.01 -7.68 -0.95
C ASN A 25 -19.63 -6.55 -1.80
N GLY A 26 -19.14 -6.34 -3.01
CA GLY A 26 -19.63 -5.33 -3.95
C GLY A 26 -19.58 -3.91 -3.38
N ASP A 27 -20.73 -3.24 -3.37
CA ASP A 27 -20.86 -1.83 -3.00
C ASP A 27 -20.46 -1.55 -1.54
N ALA A 28 -20.56 -2.53 -0.65
CA ALA A 28 -20.12 -2.37 0.73
C ALA A 28 -18.60 -2.11 0.83
N ASP A 29 -17.80 -2.86 0.07
CA ASP A 29 -16.35 -2.67 0.04
C ASP A 29 -16.00 -1.31 -0.61
N GLN A 30 -16.67 -0.96 -1.70
CA GLN A 30 -16.50 0.34 -2.36
C GLN A 30 -16.87 1.51 -1.44
N CYS A 31 -17.96 1.40 -0.68
CA CYS A 31 -18.39 2.41 0.28
C CYS A 31 -17.35 2.59 1.39
N ARG A 32 -16.86 1.47 1.96
CA ARG A 32 -15.80 1.46 2.97
C ARG A 32 -14.54 2.19 2.46
N ASP A 33 -14.10 1.88 1.24
CA ASP A 33 -12.94 2.55 0.63
C ASP A 33 -13.19 4.04 0.38
N ASN A 34 -14.37 4.41 -0.11
CA ASN A 34 -14.73 5.80 -0.37
C ASN A 34 -14.74 6.64 0.92
N VAL A 35 -15.26 6.10 2.02
CA VAL A 35 -15.22 6.75 3.34
C VAL A 35 -13.76 6.94 3.78
N PHE A 36 -12.95 5.88 3.70
CA PHE A 36 -11.54 5.95 4.10
C PHE A 36 -10.74 6.96 3.26
N HIS A 37 -10.94 6.96 1.93
CA HIS A 37 -10.29 7.88 0.99
C HIS A 37 -10.65 9.35 1.27
N ARG A 38 -11.93 9.64 1.57
CA ARG A 38 -12.37 11.00 1.94
C ARG A 38 -11.74 11.46 3.24
N SER A 39 -11.68 10.59 4.25
CA SER A 39 -11.05 10.89 5.54
C SER A 39 -9.55 11.15 5.39
N LEU A 40 -8.85 10.33 4.60
CA LEU A 40 -7.44 10.55 4.26
C LEU A 40 -7.22 11.89 3.55
N ARG A 41 -8.10 12.27 2.62
CA ARG A 41 -8.00 13.56 1.92
C ARG A 41 -8.09 14.75 2.86
N LYS A 42 -9.03 14.73 3.82
CA LYS A 42 -9.14 15.76 4.87
C LYS A 42 -7.87 15.80 5.73
N LEU A 43 -7.33 14.63 6.06
CA LEU A 43 -6.12 14.51 6.87
C LEU A 43 -4.88 15.05 6.13
N ALA A 44 -4.71 14.72 4.84
CA ALA A 44 -3.62 15.19 4.00
C ALA A 44 -3.56 16.73 3.93
N GLN A 45 -4.71 17.39 3.83
CA GLN A 45 -4.82 18.85 3.88
C GLN A 45 -4.33 19.47 5.19
N ARG A 46 -4.16 18.71 6.28
CA ARG A 46 -3.62 19.22 7.55
C ARG A 46 -2.10 19.09 7.60
N PHE A 47 -1.54 18.17 6.82
CA PHE A 47 -0.11 17.95 6.69
C PHE A 47 0.43 18.78 5.52
N HIS A 48 0.60 20.08 5.75
CA HIS A 48 1.21 21.02 4.79
C HIS A 48 2.76 20.96 4.73
N GLY A 49 3.38 19.97 5.39
CA GLY A 49 4.83 19.90 5.62
C GLY A 49 5.66 19.44 4.42
N GLU A 50 6.79 20.11 4.22
CA GLU A 50 7.71 20.10 3.06
C GLU A 50 8.59 18.84 2.90
N CYS A 51 8.09 17.63 3.19
CA CYS A 51 8.83 16.42 2.85
C CYS A 51 8.17 15.74 1.65
N PRO A 52 8.46 16.19 0.41
CA PRO A 52 7.92 15.54 -0.77
C PRO A 52 8.65 14.19 -0.90
N TRP A 53 7.91 13.10 -0.72
CA TRP A 53 8.33 11.75 -1.07
C TRP A 53 7.67 11.32 -2.40
N PRO A 54 7.76 12.11 -3.50
CA PRO A 54 6.93 11.94 -4.68
C PRO A 54 7.19 10.61 -5.36
N SER A 55 8.43 10.11 -5.33
CA SER A 55 8.80 8.82 -5.90
C SER A 55 8.09 7.67 -5.16
N ALA A 56 8.10 7.67 -3.83
CA ALA A 56 7.41 6.65 -3.04
C ALA A 56 5.88 6.75 -3.20
N GLN A 57 5.35 7.98 -3.22
CA GLN A 57 3.94 8.25 -3.46
C GLN A 57 3.51 7.74 -4.84
N ALA A 58 4.32 7.95 -5.88
CA ALA A 58 4.04 7.48 -7.23
C ALA A 58 3.99 5.95 -7.31
N GLU A 59 4.90 5.24 -6.62
CA GLU A 59 4.92 3.78 -6.59
C GLU A 59 3.63 3.19 -6.02
N ILE A 60 3.10 3.75 -4.93
CA ILE A 60 1.86 3.23 -4.33
C ILE A 60 0.60 3.74 -5.04
N ALA A 61 0.62 4.94 -5.63
CA ALA A 61 -0.53 5.52 -6.34
C ALA A 61 -0.98 4.66 -7.54
N ILE A 62 -0.04 3.95 -8.17
CA ILE A 62 -0.33 3.09 -9.34
C ILE A 62 -0.78 1.67 -8.97
N ILE A 63 -1.00 1.35 -7.69
CA ILE A 63 -1.41 0.00 -7.25
C ILE A 63 -2.64 -0.54 -8.01
N ASN A 64 -3.58 0.33 -8.39
CA ASN A 64 -4.78 -0.04 -9.13
C ASN A 64 -4.59 -0.18 -10.64
N ALA A 65 -3.44 0.22 -11.18
CA ALA A 65 -3.08 -0.10 -12.57
C ALA A 65 -2.78 -1.60 -12.74
N TYR A 66 -2.47 -2.30 -11.65
CA TYR A 66 -2.19 -3.73 -11.64
C TYR A 66 -3.38 -4.54 -11.13
N LYS A 67 -3.66 -5.66 -11.79
CA LYS A 67 -4.73 -6.59 -11.41
C LYS A 67 -4.21 -7.82 -10.66
N SER A 68 -3.00 -8.29 -10.96
CA SER A 68 -2.40 -9.43 -10.24
C SER A 68 -2.03 -9.01 -8.81
N PRO A 69 -2.30 -9.85 -7.80
CA PRO A 69 -1.97 -9.55 -6.41
C PRO A 69 -0.45 -9.46 -6.20
N ARG A 70 0.36 -10.23 -6.95
CA ARG A 70 1.82 -10.14 -6.93
C ARG A 70 2.32 -8.78 -7.43
N ASP A 71 1.76 -8.29 -8.54
CA ASP A 71 2.19 -6.99 -9.08
C ASP A 71 1.74 -5.82 -8.16
N LYS A 72 0.59 -5.96 -7.49
CA LYS A 72 0.17 -5.02 -6.44
C LYS A 72 1.11 -5.04 -5.24
N MET A 73 1.50 -6.22 -4.77
CA MET A 73 2.50 -6.37 -3.70
C MET A 73 3.84 -5.74 -4.10
N ALA A 74 4.26 -5.88 -5.36
CA ALA A 74 5.47 -5.24 -5.85
C ALA A 74 5.40 -3.70 -5.79
N CYS A 75 4.22 -3.08 -5.91
CA CYS A 75 4.07 -1.63 -5.72
C CYS A 75 4.33 -1.22 -4.26
N VAL A 76 3.88 -2.05 -3.31
CA VAL A 76 4.13 -1.84 -1.88
C VAL A 76 5.61 -1.98 -1.56
N VAL A 77 6.27 -3.04 -2.06
CA VAL A 77 7.72 -3.24 -1.88
C VAL A 77 8.50 -2.06 -2.45
N ARG A 78 8.26 -1.67 -3.70
CA ARG A 78 8.97 -0.53 -4.31
C ARG A 78 8.74 0.78 -3.58
N CYS A 79 7.53 1.02 -3.07
CA CYS A 79 7.24 2.18 -2.22
C CYS A 79 8.11 2.18 -0.95
N CYS A 80 8.15 1.06 -0.21
CA CYS A 80 8.93 0.95 1.02
C CYS A 80 10.45 1.03 0.78
N GLU A 81 10.96 0.32 -0.24
CA GLU A 81 12.38 0.38 -0.62
C GLU A 81 12.78 1.79 -1.09
N THR A 82 11.89 2.51 -1.78
CA THR A 82 12.13 3.90 -2.16
C THR A 82 12.26 4.79 -0.92
N ILE A 83 11.42 4.60 0.09
CA ILE A 83 11.52 5.31 1.38
C ILE A 83 12.85 4.98 2.07
N GLU A 84 13.17 3.70 2.22
CA GLU A 84 14.40 3.24 2.87
C GLU A 84 15.65 3.83 2.20
N ASN A 85 15.73 3.72 0.86
CA ASN A 85 16.84 4.25 0.09
C ASN A 85 17.00 5.77 0.28
N LEU A 86 15.89 6.52 0.24
CA LEU A 86 15.91 7.97 0.45
C LEU A 86 16.35 8.35 1.87
N ILE A 87 15.92 7.60 2.90
CA ILE A 87 16.39 7.81 4.28
C ILE A 87 17.88 7.51 4.38
N SER A 88 18.35 6.37 3.86
CA SER A 88 19.76 5.96 3.90
C SER A 88 20.71 6.91 3.15
N LEU A 89 20.22 7.66 2.15
CA LEU A 89 21.01 8.72 1.50
C LEU A 89 21.23 9.96 2.38
N THR A 90 20.36 10.17 3.38
CA THR A 90 20.38 11.36 4.25
C THR A 90 20.92 11.06 5.65
N ALA A 91 20.83 9.82 6.10
CA ALA A 91 21.34 9.40 7.39
C ALA A 91 22.85 9.11 7.30
N GLU A 92 23.66 9.76 8.14
CA GLU A 92 25.07 9.39 8.33
C GLU A 92 25.24 7.99 8.95
N ARG A 93 24.14 7.36 9.38
CA ARG A 93 24.07 6.08 10.09
C ARG A 93 23.39 5.01 9.23
N GLY A 94 24.17 4.18 8.54
CA GLY A 94 23.78 2.82 8.11
C GLY A 94 22.38 2.61 7.49
N ALA A 95 21.85 1.39 7.61
CA ALA A 95 20.50 1.03 7.15
C ALA A 95 19.43 1.62 8.08
N ALA A 96 18.33 2.13 7.52
CA ALA A 96 17.23 2.72 8.28
C ALA A 96 16.51 1.67 9.13
N SER A 97 16.16 2.02 10.37
CA SER A 97 15.37 1.14 11.23
C SER A 97 13.87 1.22 10.90
N ALA A 98 13.09 0.24 11.36
CA ALA A 98 11.63 0.27 11.22
C ALA A 98 10.98 1.53 11.81
N ASP A 99 11.55 2.05 12.92
CA ASP A 99 11.07 3.23 13.61
C ASP A 99 11.36 4.52 12.82
N ASP A 100 12.37 4.51 11.96
CA ASP A 100 12.66 5.61 11.02
C ASP A 100 11.71 5.59 9.81
N ILE A 101 11.32 4.40 9.35
CA ILE A 101 10.51 4.20 8.14
C ILE A 101 9.02 4.41 8.40
N THR A 102 8.50 3.90 9.53
CA THR A 102 7.06 3.85 9.80
C THR A 102 6.37 5.22 9.72
N PRO A 103 6.91 6.31 10.34
CA PRO A 103 6.29 7.63 10.25
C PRO A 103 6.26 8.17 8.81
N VAL A 104 7.32 7.91 8.04
CA VAL A 104 7.41 8.31 6.63
C VAL A 104 6.40 7.54 5.77
N LEU A 105 6.27 6.23 5.99
CA LEU A 105 5.30 5.41 5.28
C LEU A 105 3.85 5.85 5.57
N VAL A 106 3.53 6.15 6.83
CA VAL A 106 2.22 6.74 7.20
C VAL A 106 1.97 8.03 6.43
N TYR A 107 2.95 8.94 6.40
CA TYR A 107 2.84 10.20 5.66
C TYR A 107 2.65 9.97 4.15
N VAL A 108 3.45 9.08 3.55
CA VAL A 108 3.36 8.73 2.12
C VAL A 108 1.97 8.22 1.77
N LEU A 109 1.40 7.33 2.59
CA LEU A 109 0.06 6.77 2.35
C LEU A 109 -1.04 7.82 2.47
N ILE A 110 -0.93 8.74 3.43
CA ILE A 110 -1.89 9.84 3.61
C ILE A 110 -1.86 10.76 2.39
N GLN A 111 -0.67 11.15 1.93
CA GLN A 111 -0.52 12.09 0.81
C GLN A 111 -0.83 11.45 -0.54
N ALA A 112 -0.36 10.23 -0.79
CA ALA A 112 -0.65 9.51 -2.03
C ALA A 112 -2.14 9.13 -2.13
N ASN A 113 -2.77 8.83 -0.98
CA ASN A 113 -4.18 8.46 -0.84
C ASN A 113 -4.66 7.48 -1.95
N PRO A 114 -4.02 6.30 -2.08
CA PRO A 114 -4.31 5.37 -3.15
C PRO A 114 -5.78 4.92 -3.09
N GLN A 115 -6.42 4.85 -4.25
CA GLN A 115 -7.82 4.42 -4.34
C GLN A 115 -7.97 2.95 -3.90
N ALA A 116 -9.12 2.61 -3.34
CA ALA A 116 -9.45 1.24 -2.94
C ALA A 116 -8.42 0.60 -1.99
N LEU A 117 -7.73 1.38 -1.16
CA LEU A 117 -6.61 0.91 -0.34
C LEU A 117 -6.99 -0.27 0.56
N LEU A 118 -8.17 -0.23 1.20
CA LEU A 118 -8.59 -1.30 2.11
C LEU A 118 -8.95 -2.57 1.34
N SER A 119 -9.61 -2.44 0.18
CA SER A 119 -9.90 -3.58 -0.68
C SER A 119 -8.65 -4.16 -1.33
N ASN A 120 -7.64 -3.35 -1.67
CA ASN A 120 -6.34 -3.85 -2.11
C ASN A 120 -5.66 -4.69 -1.02
N ILE A 121 -5.73 -4.29 0.25
CA ILE A 121 -5.18 -5.06 1.36
C ILE A 121 -5.89 -6.40 1.52
N GLN A 122 -7.22 -6.38 1.54
CA GLN A 122 -8.02 -7.60 1.60
C GLN A 122 -7.71 -8.54 0.43
N TYR A 123 -7.59 -7.99 -0.78
CA TYR A 123 -7.27 -8.72 -1.99
C TYR A 123 -5.88 -9.36 -1.94
N ILE A 124 -4.84 -8.60 -1.59
CA ILE A 124 -3.47 -9.12 -1.48
C ILE A 124 -3.40 -10.21 -0.40
N ASN A 125 -4.02 -10.01 0.75
CA ASN A 125 -4.08 -11.03 1.81
C ASN A 125 -4.75 -12.32 1.32
N GLY A 126 -5.87 -12.21 0.62
CA GLY A 126 -6.63 -13.36 0.12
C GLY A 126 -5.92 -14.16 -0.98
N PHE A 127 -5.17 -13.50 -1.86
CA PHE A 127 -4.61 -14.14 -3.05
C PHE A 127 -3.07 -14.29 -3.07
N HIS A 128 -2.34 -13.55 -2.23
CA HIS A 128 -0.87 -13.59 -2.16
C HIS A 128 -0.31 -13.70 -0.73
N GLY A 129 -1.12 -13.47 0.31
CA GLY A 129 -0.67 -13.47 1.72
C GLY A 129 0.11 -14.73 2.13
N ASN A 130 -0.36 -15.92 1.74
CA ASN A 130 0.30 -17.20 2.08
C ASN A 130 1.60 -17.48 1.30
N ARG A 131 2.01 -16.59 0.39
CA ARG A 131 3.20 -16.74 -0.45
C ARG A 131 4.29 -15.72 -0.11
N MET A 132 4.02 -14.81 0.83
CA MET A 132 4.96 -13.80 1.23
C MET A 132 6.03 -14.39 2.14
N GLU A 133 7.29 -14.12 1.83
CA GLU A 133 8.44 -14.60 2.60
C GLU A 133 9.53 -13.52 2.67
N GLY A 134 10.40 -13.62 3.68
CA GLY A 134 11.55 -12.74 3.85
C GLY A 134 11.19 -11.25 3.83
N ALA A 135 11.87 -10.49 2.96
CA ALA A 135 11.68 -9.04 2.82
C ALA A 135 10.26 -8.66 2.39
N GLU A 136 9.59 -9.47 1.56
CA GLU A 136 8.23 -9.17 1.12
C GLU A 136 7.24 -9.20 2.30
N ALA A 137 7.34 -10.22 3.15
CA ALA A 137 6.51 -10.35 4.35
C ALA A 137 6.79 -9.23 5.37
N TYR A 138 8.06 -8.84 5.52
CA TYR A 138 8.45 -7.71 6.36
C TYR A 138 7.82 -6.40 5.86
N TRP A 139 7.96 -6.07 4.58
CA TRP A 139 7.37 -4.85 4.01
C TRP A 139 5.86 -4.85 4.07
N TRP A 140 5.22 -6.00 3.86
CA TRP A 140 3.79 -6.13 4.01
C TRP A 140 3.32 -5.85 5.44
N THR A 141 4.06 -6.34 6.43
CA THR A 141 3.78 -6.09 7.86
C THR A 141 3.90 -4.61 8.19
N GLN A 142 4.93 -3.93 7.70
CA GLN A 142 5.10 -2.49 7.90
C GLN A 142 3.98 -1.68 7.22
N PHE A 143 3.64 -2.03 5.99
CA PHE A 143 2.57 -1.37 5.24
C PHE A 143 1.21 -1.51 5.93
N THR A 144 0.83 -2.72 6.32
CA THR A 144 -0.45 -2.95 7.00
C THR A 144 -0.49 -2.30 8.39
N SER A 145 0.63 -2.29 9.13
CA SER A 145 0.73 -1.58 10.40
C SER A 145 0.55 -0.06 10.24
N ALA A 146 1.14 0.54 9.20
CA ALA A 146 0.95 1.95 8.89
C ALA A 146 -0.52 2.28 8.57
N VAL A 147 -1.21 1.41 7.83
CA VAL A 147 -2.64 1.59 7.53
C VAL A 147 -3.51 1.45 8.78
N GLU A 148 -3.22 0.50 9.67
CA GLU A 148 -3.93 0.38 10.96
C GLU A 148 -3.67 1.58 11.88
N PHE A 149 -2.47 2.13 11.86
CA PHE A 149 -2.15 3.37 12.56
C PHE A 149 -3.00 4.54 12.03
N ILE A 150 -3.11 4.69 10.70
CA ILE A 150 -3.97 5.70 10.06
C ILE A 150 -5.43 5.53 10.49
N LYS A 151 -5.97 4.29 10.46
CA LYS A 151 -7.35 4.02 10.93
C LYS A 151 -7.55 4.46 12.38
N THR A 152 -6.58 4.15 13.25
CA THR A 152 -6.62 4.54 14.66
C THR A 152 -6.58 6.06 14.82
N LEU A 153 -5.74 6.75 14.03
CA LEU A 153 -5.65 8.22 14.01
C LEU A 153 -6.97 8.85 13.59
N LEU A 154 -7.62 8.33 12.55
CA LEU A 154 -8.93 8.81 12.07
C LEU A 154 -10.03 8.57 13.12
N ASN A 155 -10.04 7.41 13.79
CA ASN A 155 -11.04 7.08 14.82
C ASN A 155 -10.93 7.98 16.05
N ARG A 156 -9.71 8.32 16.49
CA ARG A 156 -9.48 9.18 17.67
C ARG A 156 -9.90 10.63 17.47
N HIS A 157 -10.04 11.08 16.22
CA HIS A 157 -10.33 12.47 15.91
C HIS A 157 -11.76 12.74 15.41
N HIS A 158 -12.69 11.79 15.54
CA HIS A 158 -14.14 11.91 15.21
C HIS A 158 -14.43 12.92 14.07
N PHE A 159 -14.06 12.57 12.83
CA PHE A 159 -14.32 13.36 11.62
C PHE A 159 -15.55 12.91 10.83
#